data_AF-A0A392PLL4-F1
#
_entry.id   AF-A0A392PLL4-F1
#
_cell.length_a   1.000
_cell.length_b   1.000
_cell.length_c   1.000
_cell.angle_alpha   90.00
_cell.angle_beta   90.00
_cell.angle_gamma   90.00
#
_symmetry.space_group_name_H-M   'P 1'
#
loop_
_entity.id
_entity.type
_entity.pdbx_description
1 polymer ?
#
loop_
_entity_poly.entity_id
_entity_poly.type
_entity_poly.pdbx_seq_one_letter_code
_entity_poly.pdbx_strand_id
1 'polypeptide(L)'
;TNRAQTWNGPAQVITEKLKLFVTYQVSAWVRIGSGSNRQQNVNVAISADNQWINGGQTEVSDKRWHDINGSFRIEKQPSKVTVYIQGPASGVDLMVAGLQIFPVNRHTRFTYLKMRTDMIRKRKVTLKFSGLDSSSYPNTTVNVTQTQNDFSIGTCISRSNIDNEDFVNFLV
;
A
#
# COMPACT_ATOMS: atom_id res chain seq x y z
N THR A 1 20.65 -6.85 14.63
CA THR A 1 22.06 -6.47 14.81
C THR A 1 22.97 -7.59 14.33
N ASN A 2 24.29 -7.38 14.25
CA ASN A 2 25.28 -8.41 13.85
C ASN A 2 24.96 -9.11 12.52
N ARG A 3 24.50 -8.35 11.52
CA ARG A 3 24.11 -8.88 10.21
C ARG A 3 25.33 -8.94 9.30
N ALA A 4 25.68 -10.12 8.80
CA ALA A 4 26.81 -10.32 7.88
C ALA A 4 26.41 -10.29 6.40
N GLN A 5 25.11 -10.45 6.12
CA GLN A 5 24.54 -10.47 4.77
C GLN A 5 23.22 -9.68 4.77
N THR A 6 22.80 -9.23 3.58
CA THR A 6 21.54 -8.50 3.39
C THR A 6 20.33 -9.34 3.78
N TRP A 7 20.35 -10.65 3.55
CA TRP A 7 19.25 -11.55 3.88
C TRP A 7 19.18 -11.94 5.36
N ASN A 8 20.19 -11.62 6.18
CA ASN A 8 20.13 -11.89 7.61
C ASN A 8 19.05 -11.02 8.24
N GLY A 9 18.06 -11.60 8.89
CA GLY A 9 17.01 -10.86 9.57
C GLY A 9 16.00 -11.79 10.24
N PRO A 10 14.97 -11.23 10.91
CA PRO A 10 13.92 -12.04 11.50
C PRO A 10 13.22 -12.90 10.44
N ALA A 11 12.99 -14.16 10.77
CA ALA A 11 12.27 -15.10 9.92
C ALA A 11 11.27 -15.93 10.74
N GLN A 12 10.12 -16.24 10.15
CA GLN A 12 9.10 -17.05 10.80
C GLN A 12 8.38 -17.95 9.79
N VAL A 13 8.22 -19.23 10.13
CA VAL A 13 7.39 -20.16 9.36
C VAL A 13 5.92 -19.84 9.61
N ILE A 14 5.15 -19.70 8.53
CA ILE A 14 3.73 -19.32 8.55
C ILE A 14 2.84 -20.26 7.72
N THR A 15 3.36 -21.40 7.24
CA THR A 15 2.66 -22.35 6.36
C THR A 15 1.21 -22.62 6.78
N GLU A 16 1.00 -23.01 8.04
CA GLU A 16 -0.30 -23.44 8.56
C GLU A 16 -1.30 -22.28 8.76
N LYS A 17 -0.83 -21.04 8.69
CA LYS A 17 -1.66 -19.84 8.86
C LYS A 17 -2.23 -19.32 7.54
N LEU A 18 -1.80 -19.89 6.41
CA LEU A 18 -2.14 -19.42 5.09
C LEU A 18 -3.18 -20.30 4.40
N LYS A 19 -4.07 -19.66 3.67
CA LYS A 19 -5.04 -20.32 2.78
C LYS A 19 -4.74 -19.95 1.34
N LEU A 20 -4.91 -20.92 0.44
CA LEU A 20 -4.79 -20.69 -0.99
C LEU A 20 -5.80 -19.66 -1.47
N PHE A 21 -5.41 -18.91 -2.49
CA PHE A 21 -6.23 -17.93 -3.20
C PHE A 21 -6.77 -16.77 -2.34
N VAL A 22 -6.30 -16.63 -1.10
CA VAL A 22 -6.58 -15.48 -0.22
C VAL A 22 -5.48 -14.43 -0.38
N THR A 23 -5.88 -13.18 -0.55
CA THR A 23 -4.95 -12.04 -0.51
C THR A 23 -4.66 -11.69 0.93
N TYR A 24 -3.38 -11.72 1.30
CA TYR A 24 -2.90 -11.27 2.60
C TYR A 24 -2.26 -9.89 2.45
N GLN A 25 -2.62 -8.97 3.35
CA GLN A 25 -1.90 -7.71 3.52
C GLN A 25 -0.76 -7.91 4.51
N VAL A 26 0.33 -7.21 4.25
CA VAL A 26 1.52 -7.14 5.08
C VAL A 26 1.66 -5.70 5.53
N SER A 27 1.79 -5.50 6.83
CA SER A 27 2.11 -4.21 7.42
C SER A 27 3.22 -4.41 8.46
N ALA A 28 4.23 -3.57 8.43
CA ALA A 28 5.28 -3.56 9.45
C ALA A 28 5.85 -2.15 9.59
N TRP A 29 6.41 -1.86 10.76
CA TRP A 29 7.24 -0.69 10.96
C TRP A 29 8.69 -1.13 10.98
N VAL A 30 9.55 -0.43 10.24
CA VAL A 30 10.98 -0.67 10.20
C VAL A 30 11.76 0.59 10.50
N ARG A 31 12.93 0.42 11.09
CA ARG A 31 13.88 1.49 11.35
C ARG A 31 15.29 0.93 11.21
N ILE A 32 16.18 1.71 10.61
CA ILE A 32 17.61 1.39 10.59
C ILE A 32 18.33 2.03 11.77
N GLY A 33 19.28 1.30 12.35
CA GLY A 33 20.11 1.74 13.46
C GLY A 33 21.45 2.31 12.98
N SER A 34 22.50 1.98 13.72
CA SER A 34 23.89 2.25 13.32
C SER A 34 24.28 1.47 12.06
N GLY A 35 25.18 2.04 11.26
CA GLY A 35 25.85 1.33 10.16
C GLY A 35 25.70 1.97 8.77
N SER A 36 24.80 2.93 8.57
CA SER A 36 24.70 3.69 7.31
C SER A 36 23.90 4.98 7.48
N ASN A 37 24.30 6.03 6.74
CA ASN A 37 23.55 7.27 6.54
C ASN A 37 23.02 7.39 5.10
N ARG A 38 23.12 6.32 4.30
CA ARG A 38 22.64 6.27 2.92
C ARG A 38 21.29 5.57 2.86
N GLN A 39 20.53 5.83 1.80
CA GLN A 39 19.30 5.12 1.45
C GLN A 39 19.50 3.59 1.56
N GLN A 40 18.67 2.91 2.34
CA GLN A 40 18.68 1.47 2.53
C GLN A 40 17.33 0.89 2.10
N ASN A 41 17.34 -0.12 1.24
CA ASN A 41 16.13 -0.88 0.92
C ASN A 41 15.89 -1.93 2.00
N VAL A 42 14.70 -1.89 2.61
CA VAL A 42 14.20 -2.89 3.56
C VAL A 42 12.93 -3.53 2.99
N ASN A 43 12.86 -4.86 2.98
CA ASN A 43 11.71 -5.58 2.45
C ASN A 43 11.23 -6.75 3.32
N VAL A 44 9.94 -7.02 3.22
CA VAL A 44 9.32 -8.25 3.69
C VAL A 44 9.28 -9.22 2.51
N ALA A 45 9.94 -10.36 2.65
CA ALA A 45 9.98 -11.40 1.62
C ALA A 45 9.32 -12.68 2.12
N ILE A 46 8.56 -13.33 1.25
CA ILE A 46 7.93 -14.63 1.51
C ILE A 46 8.64 -15.66 0.64
N SER A 47 9.21 -16.70 1.25
CA SER A 47 9.67 -17.88 0.54
C SER A 47 8.60 -18.96 0.62
N ALA A 48 8.09 -19.40 -0.52
CA ALA A 48 7.18 -20.54 -0.65
C ALA A 48 7.85 -21.60 -1.52
N ASP A 49 8.31 -22.71 -0.91
CA ASP A 49 9.06 -23.78 -1.59
C ASP A 49 10.21 -23.26 -2.47
N ASN A 50 11.01 -22.33 -1.93
CA ASN A 50 12.14 -21.67 -2.60
C ASN A 50 11.75 -20.67 -3.70
N GLN A 51 10.46 -20.37 -3.89
CA GLN A 51 10.01 -19.25 -4.70
C GLN A 51 9.87 -17.99 -3.84
N TRP A 52 10.51 -16.91 -4.27
CA TRP A 52 10.48 -15.63 -3.57
C TRP A 52 9.33 -14.75 -4.04
N ILE A 53 8.52 -14.31 -3.08
CA ILE A 53 7.42 -13.38 -3.29
C ILE A 53 7.73 -12.12 -2.49
N ASN A 54 7.82 -10.97 -3.15
CA ASN A 54 7.93 -9.70 -2.45
C ASN A 54 6.59 -9.35 -1.78
N GLY A 55 6.62 -9.23 -0.46
CA GLY A 55 5.49 -8.91 0.42
C GLY A 55 5.37 -7.43 0.80
N GLY A 56 6.29 -6.58 0.32
CA GLY A 56 6.34 -5.14 0.61
C GLY A 56 7.78 -4.68 0.79
N GLN A 57 8.07 -3.45 0.39
CA GLN A 57 9.39 -2.85 0.57
C GLN A 57 9.28 -1.35 0.82
N THR A 58 10.30 -0.78 1.45
CA THR A 58 10.44 0.65 1.65
C THR A 58 11.91 1.05 1.63
N GLU A 59 12.19 2.29 1.31
CA GLU A 59 13.52 2.85 1.41
C GLU A 59 13.65 3.72 2.66
N VAL A 60 14.68 3.45 3.45
CA VAL A 60 14.94 4.10 4.72
C VAL A 60 16.31 4.77 4.68
N SER A 61 16.37 6.07 4.95
CA SER A 61 17.62 6.84 5.01
C SER A 61 17.88 7.51 6.36
N ASP A 62 16.90 7.48 7.26
CA ASP A 62 16.98 8.13 8.56
C ASP A 62 16.66 7.16 9.72
N LYS A 63 16.71 7.69 10.94
CA LYS A 63 16.48 6.92 12.17
C LYS A 63 15.01 6.94 12.62
N ARG A 64 14.07 7.32 11.75
CA ARG A 64 12.63 7.27 12.08
C ARG A 64 12.06 5.89 11.76
N TRP A 65 10.86 5.64 12.24
CA TRP A 65 10.08 4.48 11.85
C TRP A 65 9.41 4.78 10.51
N HIS A 66 9.56 3.85 9.58
CA HIS A 66 8.92 3.87 8.26
C HIS A 66 8.01 2.67 8.14
N ASP A 67 6.88 2.84 7.49
CA ASP A 67 5.96 1.78 7.21
C ASP A 67 6.39 0.98 5.97
N ILE A 68 6.29 -0.34 6.07
CA ILE A 68 6.26 -1.25 4.94
C ILE A 68 4.83 -1.71 4.77
N ASN A 69 4.27 -1.47 3.60
CA ASN A 69 3.01 -2.05 3.18
C ASN A 69 3.23 -2.91 1.94
N GLY A 70 2.52 -4.01 1.89
CA GLY A 70 2.44 -4.80 0.68
C GLY A 70 1.41 -5.90 0.80
N SER A 71 1.40 -6.77 -0.19
CA SER A 71 0.45 -7.87 -0.21
C SER A 71 0.99 -9.02 -1.02
N PHE A 72 0.51 -10.22 -0.71
CA PHE A 72 0.82 -11.41 -1.45
C PHE A 72 -0.38 -12.37 -1.48
N ARG A 73 -0.30 -13.33 -2.39
CA ARG A 73 -1.29 -14.40 -2.56
C ARG A 73 -0.53 -15.66 -2.95
N ILE A 74 -0.94 -16.79 -2.39
CA ILE A 74 -0.38 -18.10 -2.75
C ILE A 74 -1.44 -18.85 -3.56
N GLU A 75 -1.05 -19.31 -4.75
CA GLU A 75 -1.95 -19.94 -5.71
C GLU A 75 -1.74 -21.45 -5.83
N LYS A 76 -0.58 -21.95 -5.41
CA LYS A 76 -0.24 -23.38 -5.38
C LYS A 76 0.06 -23.80 -3.94
N GLN A 77 -0.39 -24.98 -3.55
CA GLN A 77 -0.17 -25.49 -2.19
C GLN A 77 1.33 -25.61 -1.92
N PRO A 78 1.89 -24.80 -1.00
CA PRO A 78 3.30 -24.89 -0.66
C PRO A 78 3.51 -25.93 0.45
N SER A 79 4.67 -26.59 0.45
CA SER A 79 5.11 -27.45 1.55
C SER A 79 5.60 -26.62 2.75
N LYS A 80 6.28 -25.51 2.49
CA LYS A 80 6.81 -24.61 3.51
C LYS A 80 6.73 -23.15 3.06
N VAL A 81 6.16 -22.31 3.91
CA VAL A 81 6.15 -20.86 3.75
C VAL A 81 6.86 -20.20 4.92
N THR A 82 7.86 -19.38 4.62
CA THR A 82 8.60 -18.61 5.61
C THR A 82 8.58 -17.14 5.22
N VAL A 83 8.21 -16.26 6.15
CA VAL A 83 8.37 -14.81 5.99
C VAL A 83 9.72 -14.39 6.55
N TYR A 84 10.34 -13.42 5.89
CA TYR A 84 11.61 -12.80 6.24
C TYR A 84 11.45 -11.28 6.21
N ILE A 85 12.14 -10.59 7.10
CA ILE A 85 12.38 -9.15 6.96
C ILE A 85 13.87 -8.98 6.75
N GLN A 86 14.25 -8.42 5.61
CA GLN A 86 15.63 -8.41 5.15
C GLN A 86 16.03 -7.09 4.47
N GLY A 87 17.33 -7.01 4.17
CA GLY A 87 18.09 -5.86 3.66
C GLY A 87 17.96 -4.68 4.61
N PRO A 88 18.91 -4.24 5.42
CA PRO A 88 19.59 -3.04 4.93
C PRO A 88 21.07 -3.34 4.86
N ALA A 89 21.72 -3.30 3.70
CA ALA A 89 23.13 -3.70 3.51
C ALA A 89 23.63 -4.86 4.43
N SER A 90 24.93 -5.04 4.56
CA SER A 90 25.52 -5.83 5.64
C SER A 90 26.00 -4.87 6.74
N GLY A 91 26.00 -5.30 7.99
CA GLY A 91 26.46 -4.50 9.13
C GLY A 91 25.49 -3.40 9.61
N VAL A 92 24.42 -3.09 8.87
CA VAL A 92 23.40 -2.12 9.31
C VAL A 92 22.38 -2.81 10.20
N ASP A 93 22.11 -2.20 11.35
CA ASP A 93 21.10 -2.68 12.27
C ASP A 93 19.68 -2.44 11.72
N LEU A 94 18.84 -3.46 11.83
CA LEU A 94 17.43 -3.42 11.46
C LEU A 94 16.57 -3.64 12.71
N MET A 95 15.66 -2.71 12.94
CA MET A 95 14.63 -2.75 13.97
C MET A 95 13.27 -2.95 13.30
N VAL A 96 12.43 -3.81 13.88
CA VAL A 96 11.11 -4.14 13.35
C VAL A 96 10.09 -4.02 14.48
N ALA A 97 8.94 -3.41 14.21
CA ALA A 97 7.80 -3.37 15.12
C ALA A 97 6.50 -3.67 14.38
N GLY A 98 5.55 -4.30 15.09
CA GLY A 98 4.18 -4.45 14.61
C GLY A 98 4.03 -5.18 13.27
N LEU A 99 4.88 -6.17 12.95
CA LEU A 99 4.67 -7.00 11.75
C LEU A 99 3.32 -7.72 11.88
N GLN A 100 2.44 -7.44 10.93
CA GLN A 100 1.12 -8.04 10.81
C GLN A 100 0.94 -8.59 9.40
N ILE A 101 0.48 -9.84 9.33
CA ILE A 101 0.03 -10.48 8.10
C ILE A 101 -1.39 -10.93 8.34
N PHE A 102 -2.33 -10.37 7.59
CA PHE A 102 -3.75 -10.64 7.81
C PHE A 102 -4.49 -10.79 6.48
N PRO A 103 -5.48 -11.72 6.43
CA PRO A 103 -6.27 -11.92 5.22
C PRO A 103 -7.16 -10.71 4.99
N VAL A 104 -7.29 -10.29 3.74
CA VAL A 104 -8.24 -9.26 3.33
C VAL A 104 -9.32 -9.86 2.46
N ASN A 105 -10.56 -9.78 2.95
CA ASN A 105 -11.71 -10.04 2.11
C ASN A 105 -11.95 -8.82 1.21
N ARG A 106 -11.54 -8.97 -0.06
CA ARG A 106 -11.63 -7.92 -1.08
C ARG A 106 -13.04 -7.32 -1.16
N HIS A 107 -14.09 -8.15 -1.23
CA HIS A 107 -15.46 -7.65 -1.37
C HIS A 107 -15.86 -6.77 -0.18
N THR A 108 -15.64 -7.24 1.04
CA THR A 108 -15.96 -6.45 2.24
C THR A 108 -15.14 -5.16 2.33
N ARG A 109 -13.85 -5.22 1.96
CA ARG A 109 -12.95 -4.06 1.95
C ARG A 109 -13.44 -3.00 0.96
N PHE A 110 -13.80 -3.40 -0.26
CA PHE A 110 -14.33 -2.48 -1.27
C PHE A 110 -15.66 -1.87 -0.84
N THR A 111 -16.57 -2.66 -0.27
CA THR A 111 -17.84 -2.14 0.27
C THR A 111 -17.58 -1.13 1.39
N TYR A 112 -16.71 -1.46 2.35
CA TYR A 112 -16.33 -0.55 3.43
C TYR A 112 -15.71 0.75 2.90
N LEU A 113 -14.75 0.66 1.97
CA LEU A 113 -14.11 1.83 1.35
C LEU A 113 -15.14 2.69 0.62
N LYS A 114 -16.05 2.08 -0.15
CA LYS A 114 -17.13 2.79 -0.83
C LYS A 114 -18.03 3.52 0.17
N MET A 115 -18.42 2.88 1.27
CA MET A 115 -19.20 3.53 2.33
C MET A 115 -18.43 4.72 2.96
N ARG A 116 -17.14 4.57 3.25
CA ARG A 116 -16.29 5.66 3.78
C ARG A 116 -16.21 6.82 2.80
N THR A 117 -16.01 6.54 1.52
CA THR A 117 -16.02 7.56 0.46
C THR A 117 -17.37 8.26 0.38
N ASP A 118 -18.47 7.51 0.46
CA ASP A 118 -19.82 8.07 0.37
C ASP A 118 -20.20 8.97 1.55
N MET A 119 -19.64 8.75 2.74
CA MET A 119 -19.81 9.65 3.88
C MET A 119 -19.16 11.02 3.70
N ILE A 120 -18.06 11.09 2.94
CA ILE A 120 -17.31 12.33 2.72
C ILE A 120 -17.74 13.01 1.40
N ARG A 121 -18.08 12.21 0.39
CA ARG A 121 -18.47 12.67 -0.94
C ARG A 121 -19.82 13.40 -0.87
N LYS A 122 -19.79 14.72 -1.02
CA LYS A 122 -21.02 15.51 -1.24
C LYS A 122 -21.52 15.25 -2.65
N ARG A 123 -22.53 14.38 -2.79
CA ARG A 123 -23.12 13.99 -4.09
C ARG A 123 -24.13 15.00 -4.64
N LYS A 124 -24.75 15.79 -3.78
CA LYS A 124 -25.78 16.78 -4.15
C LYS A 124 -25.48 18.08 -3.46
N VAL A 125 -25.22 19.11 -4.24
CA VAL A 125 -25.20 20.50 -3.77
C VAL A 125 -26.54 21.10 -4.19
N THR A 126 -27.33 21.56 -3.22
CA THR A 126 -28.55 22.33 -3.50
C THR A 126 -28.23 23.80 -3.27
N LEU A 127 -28.19 24.57 -4.35
CA LEU A 127 -28.07 26.01 -4.29
C LEU A 127 -29.49 26.57 -4.10
N LYS A 128 -29.77 27.13 -2.93
CA LYS A 128 -31.01 27.86 -2.65
C LYS A 128 -30.74 29.34 -2.78
N PHE A 129 -31.52 30.02 -3.61
CA PHE A 129 -31.47 31.46 -3.77
C PHE A 129 -32.76 32.03 -3.15
N SER A 130 -32.64 32.85 -2.12
CA SER A 130 -33.77 33.46 -1.41
C SER A 130 -34.15 34.81 -2.03
N GLY A 131 -35.46 35.07 -2.18
CA GLY A 131 -36.00 36.38 -2.59
C GLY A 131 -36.41 36.51 -4.06
N LEU A 132 -36.74 35.41 -4.75
CA LEU A 132 -36.95 35.40 -6.21
C LEU A 132 -38.25 34.65 -6.55
N ASP A 133 -39.23 35.37 -7.09
CA ASP A 133 -40.45 34.77 -7.66
C ASP A 133 -40.12 34.19 -9.05
N SER A 134 -40.81 33.12 -9.46
CA SER A 134 -40.55 32.40 -10.72
C SER A 134 -40.67 33.24 -12.00
N SER A 135 -41.22 34.45 -11.90
CA SER A 135 -41.40 35.41 -12.98
C SER A 135 -40.25 36.41 -13.15
N SER A 136 -39.28 36.47 -12.23
CA SER A 136 -38.33 37.58 -12.16
C SER A 136 -37.09 37.50 -13.06
N TYR A 137 -36.82 36.38 -13.78
CA TYR A 137 -35.61 36.27 -14.61
C TYR A 137 -35.74 35.38 -15.86
N PRO A 138 -36.15 35.93 -17.01
CA PRO A 138 -35.61 35.44 -18.26
C PRO A 138 -34.11 35.79 -18.30
N ASN A 139 -33.23 34.79 -18.49
CA ASN A 139 -31.77 34.89 -18.73
C ASN A 139 -30.80 34.92 -17.52
N THR A 140 -31.11 34.32 -16.36
CA THR A 140 -30.08 34.08 -15.33
C THR A 140 -29.29 32.80 -15.59
N THR A 141 -27.96 32.89 -15.56
CA THR A 141 -27.05 31.74 -15.75
C THR A 141 -26.28 31.46 -14.46
N VAL A 142 -26.24 30.19 -14.06
CA VAL A 142 -25.37 29.72 -12.98
C VAL A 142 -24.14 29.06 -13.61
N ASN A 143 -22.95 29.60 -13.32
CA ASN A 143 -21.68 28.99 -13.72
C ASN A 143 -21.03 28.31 -12.52
N VAL A 144 -20.68 27.03 -12.68
CA VAL A 144 -19.96 26.24 -11.67
C VAL A 144 -18.58 25.93 -12.22
N THR A 145 -17.55 26.47 -11.56
CA THR A 145 -16.15 26.25 -11.94
C THR A 145 -15.43 25.55 -10.80
N GLN A 146 -14.76 24.43 -11.09
CA GLN A 146 -13.94 23.73 -10.11
C GLN A 146 -12.61 24.46 -9.94
N THR A 147 -12.33 24.94 -8.72
CA THR A 147 -11.12 25.74 -8.43
C THR A 147 -9.98 24.92 -7.84
N GLN A 148 -10.29 23.76 -7.23
CA GLN A 148 -9.30 22.84 -6.62
C GLN A 148 -9.74 21.38 -6.80
N ASN A 149 -8.76 20.48 -6.94
CA ASN A 149 -8.95 19.03 -6.95
C ASN A 149 -8.49 18.46 -5.60
N ASP A 150 -9.43 18.18 -4.70
CA ASP A 150 -9.13 17.72 -3.33
C ASP A 150 -9.05 16.19 -3.18
N PHE A 151 -9.16 15.43 -4.26
CA PHE A 151 -9.00 13.98 -4.20
C PHE A 151 -8.12 13.45 -5.32
N SER A 152 -7.17 12.60 -4.94
CA SER A 152 -6.29 11.92 -5.87
C SER A 152 -7.11 10.99 -6.78
N ILE A 153 -6.89 11.08 -8.08
CA ILE A 153 -7.30 10.03 -9.03
C ILE A 153 -6.15 9.04 -9.08
N GLY A 154 -6.35 7.86 -8.49
CA GLY A 154 -5.37 6.78 -8.52
C GLY A 154 -5.72 5.76 -9.58
N THR A 155 -4.71 5.22 -10.25
CA THR A 155 -4.81 3.98 -11.01
C THR A 155 -4.02 2.87 -10.31
N CYS A 156 -4.28 1.62 -10.66
CA CYS A 156 -3.42 0.50 -10.27
C CYS A 156 -2.75 -0.10 -11.51
N ILE A 157 -1.42 -0.19 -11.47
CA ILE A 157 -0.65 -1.00 -12.42
C ILE A 157 -0.42 -2.37 -11.80
N SER A 158 -0.62 -3.42 -12.60
CA SER A 158 -0.29 -4.77 -12.18
C SER A 158 1.23 -4.97 -12.15
N ARG A 159 1.74 -5.87 -11.31
CA ARG A 159 3.19 -6.15 -11.27
C ARG A 159 3.75 -6.54 -12.64
N SER A 160 3.01 -7.29 -13.45
CA SER A 160 3.45 -7.68 -14.80
C SER A 160 3.54 -6.51 -15.78
N ASN A 161 2.96 -5.37 -15.45
CA ASN A 161 2.95 -4.17 -16.30
C ASN A 161 3.80 -3.04 -15.73
N ILE A 162 4.46 -3.23 -14.58
CA ILE A 162 5.26 -2.16 -13.96
C ILE A 162 6.55 -1.86 -14.74
N ASP A 163 7.07 -2.85 -15.47
CA ASP A 163 8.24 -2.71 -16.33
C ASP A 163 7.86 -2.35 -17.78
N ASN A 164 6.57 -2.16 -18.06
CA ASN A 164 6.11 -1.73 -19.38
C ASN A 164 6.20 -0.21 -19.46
N GLU A 165 7.17 0.28 -20.23
CA GLU A 165 7.47 1.71 -20.36
C GLU A 165 6.27 2.53 -20.84
N ASP A 166 5.40 1.99 -21.70
CA ASP A 166 4.19 2.68 -22.16
C ASP A 166 3.20 2.93 -21.01
N PHE A 167 3.03 1.95 -20.12
CA PHE A 167 2.17 2.11 -18.94
C PHE A 167 2.78 3.04 -17.89
N VAL A 168 4.11 3.01 -17.72
CA VAL A 168 4.81 3.91 -16.81
C VAL A 168 4.70 5.36 -17.30
N ASN A 169 4.96 5.61 -18.58
CA ASN A 169 4.87 6.94 -19.19
C ASN A 169 3.46 7.55 -19.13
N PHE A 170 2.41 6.71 -19.13
CA PHE A 170 1.04 7.20 -18.98
C PHE A 170 0.76 7.77 -17.58
N LEU A 171 1.55 7.43 -16.56
CA LEU A 171 1.31 7.81 -15.16
C LEU A 171 2.29 8.83 -14.58
N VAL A 172 3.32 9.20 -15.34
CA VAL A 172 4.35 10.18 -14.95
C VAL A 172 4.10 11.50 -15.65
#